data_AF-A0A7R7EN06-F1
#
_entry.id   AF-A0A7R7EN06-F1
#
_cell.length_a   1.000
_cell.length_b   1.000
_cell.length_c   1.000
_cell.angle_alpha   90.00
_cell.angle_beta   90.00
_cell.angle_gamma   90.00
#
_symmetry.space_group_name_H-M   'P 1'
#
loop_
_entity.id
_entity.type
_entity.pdbx_description
1 polymer ?
#
loop_
_entity_poly.entity_id
_entity_poly.type
_entity_poly.pdbx_seq_one_letter_code
_entity_poly.pdbx_strand_id
1 'polypeptide(L)'
;MKQEYKAIIKQHEKNNAAYIEPPFDVNEVFGSKRVKVKANFDGIEYRGSIVRMGDCYMIGLTKEIRKAIGKDYGDEILVTLEKDEEERIVELPEDFELSMNRSEKAITTFHSFSYTAKKEYVNWITSAKREDTRKERITKAVELLSEGKKLR
;
A
#
# COMPACT_ATOMS: atom_id res chain seq x y z
N MET A 1 7.88 -6.04 -16.12
CA MET A 1 7.16 -5.52 -17.32
C MET A 1 6.66 -4.12 -17.01
N LYS A 2 7.06 -3.14 -17.83
CA LYS A 2 6.72 -1.72 -17.70
C LYS A 2 5.85 -1.33 -18.90
N GLN A 3 4.71 -0.71 -18.66
CA GLN A 3 3.77 -0.23 -19.67
C GLN A 3 3.61 1.27 -19.50
N GLU A 4 3.77 2.04 -20.58
CA GLU A 4 3.60 3.49 -20.57
C GLU A 4 2.48 3.88 -21.52
N TYR A 5 1.57 4.70 -21.04
CA TYR A 5 0.41 5.15 -21.81
C TYR A 5 -0.12 6.46 -21.25
N LYS A 6 -0.93 7.14 -22.05
CA LYS A 6 -1.64 8.34 -21.62
C LYS A 6 -3.04 7.96 -21.16
N ALA A 7 -3.47 8.50 -20.03
CA ALA A 7 -4.82 8.28 -19.53
C ALA A 7 -5.41 9.57 -18.98
N ILE A 8 -6.74 9.65 -19.04
CA ILE A 8 -7.51 10.78 -18.54
C ILE A 8 -7.91 10.48 -17.10
N ILE A 9 -7.71 11.46 -16.20
CA ILE A 9 -8.14 11.35 -14.81
C ILE A 9 -9.67 11.40 -14.77
N LYS A 10 -10.31 10.29 -14.40
CA LYS A 10 -11.76 10.19 -14.19
C LYS A 10 -12.08 10.38 -12.71
N GLN A 11 -13.25 10.96 -12.43
CA GLN A 11 -13.79 11.07 -11.07
C GLN A 11 -14.77 9.93 -10.81
N HIS A 12 -14.65 9.26 -9.66
CA HIS A 12 -15.68 8.29 -9.25
C HIS A 12 -16.83 9.04 -8.57
N GLU A 13 -17.91 9.26 -9.30
CA GLU A 13 -19.11 9.97 -8.85
C GLU A 13 -18.82 11.35 -8.22
N LYS A 14 -19.58 11.74 -7.16
CA LYS A 14 -19.38 12.96 -6.36
C LYS A 14 -18.30 12.82 -5.29
N ASN A 15 -17.56 11.71 -5.24
CA ASN A 15 -16.50 11.53 -4.27
C ASN A 15 -15.19 12.18 -4.73
N ASN A 16 -14.34 12.58 -3.77
CA ASN A 16 -13.01 13.11 -4.04
C ASN A 16 -12.00 12.06 -4.57
N ALA A 17 -12.48 10.87 -4.94
CA ALA A 17 -11.66 9.79 -5.47
C ALA A 17 -11.48 9.97 -6.98
N ALA A 18 -10.22 10.10 -7.40
CA ALA A 18 -9.83 10.09 -8.80
C ALA A 18 -9.34 8.69 -9.17
N TYR A 19 -9.56 8.28 -10.41
CA TYR A 19 -9.01 7.05 -10.95
C TYR A 19 -8.65 7.23 -12.42
N ILE A 20 -7.78 6.36 -12.92
CA ILE A 20 -7.54 6.23 -14.35
C ILE A 20 -7.88 4.80 -14.79
N GLU A 21 -8.14 4.67 -16.07
CA GLU A 21 -8.43 3.41 -16.72
C GLU A 21 -7.30 3.12 -17.73
N PRO A 22 -6.51 2.04 -17.55
CA PRO A 22 -5.53 1.64 -18.53
C PRO A 22 -6.24 1.23 -19.83
N PRO A 23 -5.74 1.65 -21.02
CA PRO A 23 -6.32 1.31 -22.31
C PRO A 23 -6.00 -0.13 -22.76
N PHE A 24 -5.61 -1.01 -21.84
CA PHE A 24 -5.23 -2.39 -22.10
C PHE A 24 -5.77 -3.31 -21.01
N ASP A 25 -5.91 -4.60 -21.32
CA ASP A 25 -6.39 -5.58 -20.36
C ASP A 25 -5.28 -5.97 -19.37
N VAL A 26 -5.43 -5.52 -18.13
CA VAL A 26 -4.46 -5.78 -17.05
C VAL A 26 -4.41 -7.26 -16.70
N ASN A 27 -5.49 -8.02 -16.87
CA ASN A 27 -5.47 -9.46 -16.62
C ASN A 27 -4.72 -10.21 -17.73
N GLU A 28 -4.80 -9.79 -18.99
CA GLU A 28 -3.93 -10.35 -20.03
C GLU A 28 -2.46 -10.02 -19.81
N VAL A 29 -2.14 -8.77 -19.45
CA VAL A 29 -0.75 -8.33 -19.27
C VAL A 29 -0.11 -8.87 -17.99
N PHE A 30 -0.85 -8.89 -16.90
CA PHE A 30 -0.31 -9.21 -15.56
C PHE A 30 -0.87 -10.51 -14.96
N GLY A 31 -1.81 -11.19 -15.63
CA GLY A 31 -2.32 -12.51 -15.23
C GLY A 31 -3.18 -12.51 -13.96
N SER A 32 -3.72 -11.35 -13.54
CA SER A 32 -4.44 -11.25 -12.27
C SER A 32 -5.48 -10.12 -12.26
N LYS A 33 -6.63 -10.39 -11.64
CA LYS A 33 -7.73 -9.41 -11.46
C LYS A 33 -7.36 -8.27 -10.50
N ARG A 34 -6.43 -8.52 -9.59
CA ARG A 34 -5.89 -7.54 -8.63
C ARG A 34 -4.37 -7.62 -8.66
N VAL A 35 -3.74 -6.57 -9.13
CA VAL A 35 -2.29 -6.54 -9.33
C VAL A 35 -1.70 -5.38 -8.56
N LYS A 36 -0.68 -5.68 -7.73
CA LYS A 36 0.13 -4.63 -7.13
C LYS A 36 1.03 -4.06 -8.21
N VAL A 37 0.97 -2.76 -8.40
CA VAL A 37 1.75 -2.07 -9.43
C VAL A 37 2.40 -0.84 -8.85
N LYS A 38 3.57 -0.50 -9.38
CA LYS A 38 4.18 0.80 -9.26
C LYS A 38 3.71 1.61 -10.45
N ALA A 39 2.83 2.57 -10.21
CA ALA A 39 2.45 3.57 -11.19
C ALA A 39 3.39 4.78 -11.06
N ASN A 40 3.69 5.44 -12.17
CA ASN A 40 4.28 6.77 -12.18
C ASN A 40 3.32 7.69 -12.92
N PHE A 41 2.92 8.79 -12.29
CA PHE A 41 2.02 9.79 -12.84
C PHE A 41 2.80 11.06 -13.10
N ASP A 42 3.10 11.40 -14.36
CA ASP A 42 3.79 12.65 -14.73
C ASP A 42 5.11 12.90 -13.96
N GLY A 43 5.84 11.83 -13.61
CA GLY A 43 7.06 11.87 -12.82
C GLY A 43 6.88 11.50 -11.34
N ILE A 44 5.66 11.49 -10.81
CA ILE A 44 5.36 11.13 -9.41
C ILE A 44 5.16 9.62 -9.26
N GLU A 45 6.02 8.98 -8.47
CA GLU A 45 5.89 7.57 -8.14
C GLU A 45 4.72 7.30 -7.18
N TYR A 46 3.93 6.29 -7.51
CA TYR A 46 2.79 5.83 -6.73
C TYR A 46 2.75 4.31 -6.68
N ARG A 47 2.77 3.75 -5.47
CA ARG A 47 2.56 2.30 -5.29
C ARG A 47 1.09 2.03 -4.98
N GLY A 48 0.40 1.47 -5.97
CA GLY A 48 -1.03 1.21 -5.91
C GLY A 48 -1.38 -0.26 -6.08
N SER A 49 -2.68 -0.51 -6.25
CA SER A 49 -3.17 -1.79 -6.76
C SER A 49 -4.20 -1.50 -7.83
N ILE A 50 -4.05 -2.12 -8.99
CA ILE A 50 -5.10 -2.13 -10.00
C ILE A 50 -6.17 -3.10 -9.53
N VAL A 51 -7.40 -2.64 -9.57
CA VAL A 51 -8.57 -3.46 -9.28
C VAL A 51 -9.47 -3.49 -10.51
N ARG A 52 -10.06 -4.65 -10.78
CA ARG A 52 -11.11 -4.80 -11.78
C ARG A 52 -12.47 -4.56 -11.14
N MET A 53 -13.20 -3.54 -11.59
CA MET A 53 -14.62 -3.33 -11.26
C MET A 53 -15.45 -3.56 -12.52
N GLY A 54 -16.15 -4.70 -12.58
CA GLY A 54 -16.90 -5.11 -13.78
C GLY A 54 -15.96 -5.39 -14.95
N ASP A 55 -16.14 -4.65 -16.04
CA ASP A 55 -15.36 -4.77 -17.28
C ASP A 55 -14.21 -3.76 -17.39
N CYS A 56 -14.09 -2.82 -16.45
CA CYS A 56 -13.02 -1.82 -16.44
C CYS A 56 -11.97 -2.10 -15.36
N TYR A 57 -10.70 -1.89 -15.69
CA TYR A 57 -9.63 -1.80 -14.70
C TYR A 57 -9.50 -0.37 -14.23
N MET A 58 -9.25 -0.19 -12.94
CA MET A 58 -9.04 1.13 -12.38
C MET A 58 -7.89 1.13 -11.40
N ILE A 59 -7.10 2.20 -11.45
CA ILE A 59 -6.11 2.52 -10.43
C ILE A 59 -6.45 3.91 -9.87
N GLY A 60 -6.56 3.96 -8.55
CA GLY A 60 -6.89 5.18 -7.83
C GLY A 60 -5.72 6.15 -7.78
N LEU A 61 -6.02 7.44 -7.90
CA LEU A 61 -5.09 8.54 -7.67
C LEU A 61 -5.49 9.27 -6.38
N THR A 62 -4.53 9.42 -5.47
CA THR A 62 -4.72 10.22 -4.26
C THR A 62 -4.76 11.70 -4.60
N LYS A 63 -5.41 12.50 -3.75
CA LYS A 63 -5.47 13.96 -3.88
C LYS A 63 -4.08 14.60 -3.85
N GLU A 64 -3.15 14.01 -3.12
CA GLU A 64 -1.76 14.48 -3.02
C GLU A 64 -1.03 14.39 -4.35
N ILE A 65 -1.19 13.29 -5.09
CA ILE A 65 -0.57 13.11 -6.41
C ILE A 65 -1.14 14.12 -7.39
N ARG A 66 -2.47 14.28 -7.44
CA ARG A 66 -3.13 15.27 -8.30
C ARG A 66 -2.62 16.70 -8.05
N LYS A 67 -2.47 17.06 -6.77
CA LYS A 67 -1.85 18.34 -6.38
C LYS A 67 -0.39 18.44 -6.80
N ALA A 68 0.39 17.36 -6.69
CA ALA A 68 1.80 17.36 -7.03
C ALA A 68 2.04 17.51 -8.54
N ILE A 69 1.22 16.86 -9.38
CA ILE A 69 1.30 16.97 -10.84
C ILE A 69 0.58 18.22 -11.37
N GLY A 70 -0.20 18.92 -10.54
CA GLY A 70 -0.97 20.09 -10.94
C GLY A 70 -2.09 19.81 -11.93
N LYS A 71 -2.62 18.58 -11.95
CA LYS A 71 -3.67 18.12 -12.88
C LYS A 71 -4.88 17.62 -12.11
N ASP A 72 -6.07 17.84 -12.66
CA ASP A 72 -7.33 17.51 -12.01
C ASP A 72 -8.22 16.64 -12.91
N TYR A 73 -9.53 16.57 -12.62
CA TYR A 73 -10.43 15.69 -13.35
C TYR A 73 -10.55 16.12 -14.82
N GLY A 74 -10.45 15.17 -15.74
CA GLY A 74 -10.50 15.41 -17.18
C GLY A 74 -9.15 15.73 -17.82
N ASP A 75 -8.09 15.93 -17.04
CA ASP A 75 -6.74 16.14 -17.58
C ASP A 75 -6.10 14.83 -18.05
N GLU A 76 -5.31 14.93 -19.12
CA GLU A 76 -4.47 13.84 -19.61
C GLU A 76 -3.14 13.78 -18.83
N ILE A 77 -2.81 12.59 -18.34
CA ILE A 77 -1.56 12.31 -17.64
C ILE A 77 -0.79 11.18 -18.30
N LEU A 78 0.54 11.30 -18.29
CA LEU A 78 1.40 10.19 -18.66
C LEU A 78 1.48 9.23 -17.48
N VAL A 79 1.07 7.99 -17.71
CA VAL A 79 1.06 6.94 -16.70
C VAL A 79 1.99 5.83 -17.13
N THR A 80 2.93 5.52 -16.25
CA THR A 80 3.76 4.35 -16.40
C THR A 80 3.38 3.32 -15.35
N LEU A 81 2.93 2.14 -15.74
CA LEU A 81 2.65 1.03 -14.84
C LEU A 81 3.73 -0.04 -14.90
N GLU A 82 4.18 -0.50 -13.75
CA GLU A 82 5.09 -1.62 -13.62
C GLU A 82 4.58 -2.61 -12.56
N LYS A 83 4.77 -3.92 -12.81
CA LYS A 83 4.40 -4.96 -11.81
C LYS A 83 5.25 -4.79 -10.55
N ASP A 84 4.62 -4.60 -9.41
CA ASP A 84 5.30 -4.56 -8.10
C ASP A 84 5.48 -6.01 -7.63
N GLU A 85 6.50 -6.69 -8.18
CA GLU A 85 6.95 -8.02 -7.73
C GLU A 85 7.90 -7.93 -6.54
N GLU A 86 8.26 -6.70 -6.14
CA GLU A 86 9.15 -6.45 -5.03
C GLU A 86 8.52 -6.97 -3.73
N GLU A 87 9.18 -7.94 -3.10
CA GLU A 87 8.84 -8.38 -1.76
C GLU A 87 9.01 -7.19 -0.83
N ARG A 88 7.88 -6.66 -0.38
CA ARG A 88 7.89 -5.56 0.57
C ARG A 88 8.28 -6.16 1.92
N ILE A 89 9.56 -6.12 2.24
CA ILE A 89 10.09 -6.52 3.54
C ILE A 89 9.82 -5.35 4.49
N VAL A 90 9.34 -5.66 5.69
CA VAL A 90 9.29 -4.70 6.79
C VAL A 90 10.53 -4.97 7.63
N GLU A 91 11.39 -3.97 7.80
CA GLU A 91 12.52 -4.07 8.71
C GLU A 91 11.99 -4.20 10.14
N LEU A 92 12.01 -5.42 10.66
CA LEU A 92 11.52 -5.71 12.00
C LEU A 92 12.61 -5.32 13.01
N PRO A 93 12.32 -4.41 13.96
CA PRO A 93 13.26 -4.09 15.02
C PRO A 93 13.53 -5.34 15.89
N GLU A 94 14.80 -5.60 16.22
CA GLU A 94 15.21 -6.77 17.01
C GLU A 94 14.50 -6.81 18.38
N ASP A 95 14.33 -5.65 19.03
CA ASP A 95 13.63 -5.52 20.31
C ASP A 95 12.15 -5.91 20.22
N PHE A 96 11.52 -5.65 19.08
CA PHE A 96 10.15 -6.05 18.82
C PHE A 96 10.05 -7.55 18.53
N GLU A 97 10.97 -8.10 17.73
CA GLU A 97 11.03 -9.53 17.43
C GLU A 97 11.25 -10.37 18.69
N LEU A 98 12.23 -9.99 19.52
CA LEU A 98 12.52 -10.64 20.80
C LEU A 98 11.30 -10.63 21.73
N SER A 99 10.54 -9.55 21.72
CA SER A 99 9.33 -9.43 22.55
C SER A 99 8.18 -10.29 22.02
N MET A 100 8.01 -10.39 20.71
CA MET A 100 7.02 -11.29 20.10
C MET A 100 7.37 -12.76 20.27
N ASN A 101 8.65 -13.13 20.21
CA ASN A 101 9.13 -14.50 20.43
C ASN A 101 8.78 -15.06 21.82
N ARG A 102 8.43 -14.20 22.78
CA ARG A 102 7.92 -14.63 24.11
C ARG A 102 6.49 -15.18 24.05
N SER A 103 5.77 -14.99 22.94
CA SER A 103 4.40 -15.46 22.72
C SER A 103 4.26 -16.05 21.32
N GLU A 104 4.19 -17.38 21.23
CA GLU A 104 4.00 -18.10 19.95
C GLU A 104 2.78 -17.59 19.17
N LYS A 105 1.71 -17.20 19.90
CA LYS A 105 0.50 -16.65 19.30
C LYS A 105 0.73 -15.27 18.68
N ALA A 106 1.51 -14.41 19.33
CA ALA A 106 1.81 -13.07 18.83
C ALA A 106 2.65 -13.14 17.55
N ILE A 107 3.72 -13.93 17.56
CA ILE A 107 4.59 -14.09 16.38
C ILE A 107 3.84 -14.72 15.20
N THR A 108 3.05 -15.78 15.44
CA THR A 108 2.25 -16.43 14.38
C THR A 108 1.23 -15.46 13.77
N THR A 109 0.54 -14.69 14.61
CA THR A 109 -0.42 -13.66 14.16
C THR A 109 0.30 -12.58 13.33
N PHE A 110 1.45 -12.10 13.81
CA PHE A 110 2.22 -11.09 13.11
C PHE A 110 2.68 -11.58 11.73
N HIS A 111 3.22 -12.80 11.64
CA HIS A 111 3.63 -13.38 10.35
C HIS A 111 2.45 -13.61 9.39
N SER A 112 1.27 -13.92 9.91
CA SER A 112 0.03 -14.07 9.14
C SER A 112 -0.51 -12.74 8.58
N PHE A 113 -0.13 -11.60 9.18
CA PHE A 113 -0.59 -10.29 8.71
C PHE A 113 0.01 -9.87 7.37
N SER A 114 -0.76 -9.08 6.62
CA SER A 114 -0.33 -8.48 5.37
C SER A 114 0.79 -7.46 5.59
N TYR A 115 1.58 -7.19 4.55
CA TYR A 115 2.65 -6.19 4.59
C TYR A 115 2.20 -4.85 5.20
N THR A 116 1.04 -4.35 4.81
CA THR A 116 0.54 -3.06 5.31
C THR A 116 0.35 -3.09 6.82
N ALA A 117 -0.27 -4.15 7.35
CA ALA A 117 -0.47 -4.30 8.78
C ALA A 117 0.86 -4.46 9.54
N LYS A 118 1.80 -5.27 9.00
CA LYS A 118 3.16 -5.39 9.57
C LYS A 118 3.88 -4.04 9.60
N LYS A 119 3.81 -3.29 8.49
CA LYS A 119 4.42 -1.96 8.34
C LYS A 119 3.82 -0.96 9.33
N GLU A 120 2.51 -0.99 9.56
CA GLU A 120 1.85 -0.11 10.51
C GLU A 120 2.36 -0.33 11.95
N TYR A 121 2.47 -1.59 12.38
CA TYR A 121 3.06 -1.91 13.69
C TYR A 121 4.51 -1.43 13.80
N VAL A 122 5.34 -1.74 12.81
CA VAL A 122 6.74 -1.34 12.82
C VAL A 122 6.88 0.17 12.81
N ASN A 123 6.17 0.90 11.94
CA ASN A 123 6.17 2.36 11.92
C ASN A 123 5.69 2.97 13.25
N TRP A 124 4.69 2.36 13.89
CA TRP A 124 4.22 2.82 15.18
C TRP A 124 5.29 2.65 16.26
N ILE A 125 6.04 1.54 16.25
CA ILE A 125 7.13 1.32 17.20
C ILE A 125 8.33 2.23 16.88
N THR A 126 8.77 2.29 15.62
CA THR A 126 9.95 3.06 15.20
C THR A 126 9.74 4.57 15.23
N SER A 127 8.50 5.05 15.14
CA SER A 127 8.19 6.47 15.32
C SER A 127 8.40 6.97 16.76
N ALA A 128 8.54 6.08 17.75
CA ALA A 128 8.87 6.46 19.12
C ALA A 128 10.36 6.82 19.24
N LYS A 129 10.65 8.12 19.44
CA LYS A 129 12.03 8.62 19.62
C LYS A 129 12.64 8.27 20.98
N ARG A 130 11.80 8.01 22.00
CA ARG A 130 12.23 7.64 23.35
C ARG A 130 12.18 6.13 23.51
N GLU A 131 13.22 5.54 24.09
CA GLU A 131 13.30 4.09 24.31
C GLU A 131 12.21 3.58 25.26
N ASP A 132 11.87 4.32 26.31
CA ASP A 132 10.78 3.93 27.23
C ASP A 132 9.43 3.81 26.51
N THR A 133 9.09 4.81 25.69
CA THR A 133 7.86 4.79 24.88
C THR A 133 7.88 3.67 23.85
N ARG A 134 9.07 3.33 23.30
CA ARG A 134 9.22 2.22 22.37
C ARG A 134 8.91 0.89 23.04
N LYS A 135 9.45 0.66 24.24
CA LYS A 135 9.17 -0.54 25.05
C LYS A 135 7.69 -0.66 25.39
N GLU A 136 7.04 0.42 25.83
CA GLU A 136 5.60 0.43 26.10
C GLU A 136 4.77 0.06 24.86
N ARG A 137 5.11 0.62 23.69
CA ARG A 137 4.44 0.30 22.42
C ARG A 137 4.66 -1.16 22.01
N ILE A 138 5.86 -1.71 22.25
CA ILE A 138 6.17 -3.11 21.97
C ILE A 138 5.34 -4.04 22.85
N THR A 139 5.29 -3.80 24.15
CA THR A 139 4.45 -4.59 25.07
C THR A 139 2.99 -4.58 24.61
N LYS A 140 2.47 -3.40 24.28
CA LYS A 140 1.10 -3.24 23.78
C LYS A 140 0.88 -3.89 22.40
N ALA A 141 1.89 -3.87 21.52
CA ALA A 141 1.83 -4.55 20.24
C ALA A 141 1.73 -6.08 20.42
N VAL A 142 2.54 -6.66 21.32
CA VAL A 142 2.52 -8.10 21.61
C VAL A 142 1.17 -8.53 22.20
N GLU A 143 0.57 -7.70 23.06
CA GLU A 143 -0.78 -7.93 23.61
C GLU A 143 -1.83 -7.96 22.48
N LEU A 144 -1.89 -6.92 21.65
CA LEU A 144 -2.82 -6.83 20.52
C LEU A 144 -2.65 -7.97 19.52
N LEU A 145 -1.40 -8.36 19.22
CA LEU A 145 -1.10 -9.49 18.35
C LEU A 145 -1.53 -10.82 18.97
N SER A 146 -1.40 -10.98 20.29
CA SER A 146 -1.88 -12.16 21.00
C SER A 146 -3.43 -12.26 20.98
N GLU A 147 -4.11 -11.12 20.87
CA GLU A 147 -5.56 -11.03 20.65
C GLU A 147 -5.98 -11.19 19.17
N GLY A 148 -5.05 -11.25 18.22
CA GLY A 148 -5.37 -11.30 16.79
C GLY A 148 -5.77 -9.95 16.18
N LYS A 149 -5.55 -8.84 16.90
CA LYS A 149 -6.00 -7.50 16.50
C LYS A 149 -4.98 -6.79 15.61
N LYS A 150 -5.49 -6.06 14.63
CA LYS A 150 -4.69 -5.09 13.85
C LYS A 150 -4.61 -3.77 14.61
N LEU A 151 -3.56 -3.00 14.37
CA LEU A 151 -3.37 -1.70 15.01
C LEU A 151 -4.45 -0.67 14.61
N ARG A 152 -5.07 -0.87 13.44
CA ARG A 152 -6.11 -0.03 12.88
C ARG A 152 -7.20 -0.86 12.18
#